data_AF-A0A2S9GJT6-F1
#
_entry.id   AF-A0A2S9GJT6-F1
#
_cell.length_a   1.000
_cell.length_b   1.000
_cell.length_c   1.000
_cell.angle_alpha   90.00
_cell.angle_beta   90.00
_cell.angle_gamma   90.00
#
_symmetry.space_group_name_H-M   'P 1'
#
loop_
_entity.id
_entity.type
_entity.pdbx_description
1 polymer ?
#
loop_
_entity_poly.entity_id
_entity_poly.type
_entity_poly.pdbx_seq_one_letter_code
_entity_poly.pdbx_strand_id
1 'polypeptide(L)'
;VRDGQLAFTLISVETASKAEHIEARGKFVIVTMNVQNIGDGPNAYSADEQKLLDSAGREHLPHPSASTVLHPEDTTAMNPGFEVT
;
A
#
# COMPACT_ATOMS: atom_id res chain seq x y z
N VAL A 1 -10.13 0.24 7.03
CA VAL A 1 -11.02 -0.34 6.00
C VAL A 1 -10.97 -1.86 6.13
N ARG A 2 -12.07 -2.58 5.86
CA ARG A 2 -12.04 -4.05 5.75
C ARG A 2 -12.42 -4.42 4.33
N ASP A 3 -11.67 -5.33 3.74
CA ASP A 3 -11.96 -5.91 2.44
C ASP A 3 -11.77 -7.43 2.51
N GLY A 4 -12.87 -8.17 2.35
CA GLY A 4 -12.90 -9.61 2.59
C GLY A 4 -12.33 -9.99 3.96
N GLN A 5 -11.20 -10.72 3.94
CA GLN A 5 -10.50 -11.25 5.12
C GLN A 5 -9.29 -10.40 5.52
N LEU A 6 -9.13 -9.20 4.96
CA LEU A 6 -8.05 -8.29 5.26
C LEU A 6 -8.57 -7.00 5.93
N ALA A 7 -7.82 -6.51 6.91
CA ALA A 7 -8.03 -5.21 7.52
C ALA A 7 -6.87 -4.28 7.16
N PHE A 8 -7.21 -3.07 6.70
CA PHE A 8 -6.27 -2.04 6.30
C PHE A 8 -6.41 -0.84 7.22
N THR A 9 -5.31 -0.38 7.82
CA THR A 9 -5.29 0.78 8.72
C THR A 9 -4.30 1.81 8.23
N LEU A 10 -4.77 3.02 7.94
CA LEU A 10 -3.89 4.12 7.55
C LEU A 10 -3.05 4.57 8.74
N ILE A 11 -1.73 4.61 8.58
CA ILE A 11 -0.80 5.10 9.60
C ILE A 11 -0.43 6.56 9.31
N SER A 12 0.04 6.85 8.10
CA SER A 12 0.43 8.21 7.71
C SER A 12 0.23 8.47 6.22
N VAL A 13 0.14 9.76 5.89
CA VAL A 13 0.18 10.26 4.51
C VAL A 13 1.17 11.42 4.48
N GLU A 14 2.17 11.29 3.62
CA GLU A 14 3.25 12.25 3.50
C GLU A 14 3.47 12.63 2.04
N THR A 15 4.09 13.78 1.81
CA THR A 15 4.51 14.17 0.45
C THR A 15 6.01 14.26 0.38
N ALA A 16 6.60 13.70 -0.67
CA ALA A 16 8.04 13.74 -0.90
C ALA A 16 8.36 14.22 -2.32
N SER A 17 9.48 14.92 -2.48
CA SER A 17 10.01 15.25 -3.81
C SER A 17 10.76 14.07 -4.44
N LYS A 18 11.09 13.06 -3.64
CA LYS A 18 11.87 11.89 -4.02
C LYS A 18 11.37 10.66 -3.27
N ALA A 19 11.37 9.51 -3.94
CA ALA A 19 11.17 8.20 -3.32
C ALA A 19 12.32 7.31 -3.79
N GLU A 20 13.09 6.76 -2.85
CA GLU A 20 14.32 6.02 -3.15
C GLU A 20 15.26 6.81 -4.07
N HIS A 21 15.49 6.32 -5.29
CA HIS A 21 16.36 6.92 -6.30
C HIS A 21 15.58 7.69 -7.39
N ILE A 22 14.26 7.84 -7.23
CA ILE A 22 13.36 8.43 -8.23
C ILE A 22 12.96 9.83 -7.79
N GLU A 23 13.21 10.82 -8.64
CA GLU A 23 12.75 12.19 -8.44
C GLU A 23 11.32 12.34 -8.96
N ALA A 24 10.48 13.01 -8.18
CA ALA A 24 9.11 13.30 -8.59
C ALA A 24 9.09 14.41 -9.65
N ARG A 25 8.26 14.26 -10.67
CA ARG A 25 7.92 15.37 -11.60
C ARG A 25 7.04 16.44 -10.93
N GLY A 26 6.51 16.15 -9.76
CA GLY A 26 5.75 17.05 -8.90
C GLY A 26 6.00 16.69 -7.44
N LYS A 27 5.15 15.83 -6.87
CA LYS A 27 5.38 15.18 -5.58
C LYS A 27 4.91 13.74 -5.63
N PHE A 28 5.59 12.87 -4.90
CA PHE A 28 4.99 11.62 -4.46
C PHE A 28 4.04 11.90 -3.30
N VAL A 29 2.97 11.13 -3.23
CA VAL A 29 2.16 10.94 -2.03
C VAL A 29 2.52 9.56 -1.51
N ILE A 30 3.16 9.50 -0.35
CA ILE A 30 3.54 8.27 0.31
C ILE A 30 2.45 7.96 1.32
N VAL A 31 1.85 6.79 1.19
CA VAL A 31 0.79 6.31 2.08
C VAL A 31 1.35 5.12 2.83
N THR A 32 1.51 5.26 4.14
CA THR A 32 1.92 4.16 5.01
C THR A 32 0.67 3.54 5.61
N MET A 33 0.49 2.25 5.41
CA MET A 33 -0.67 1.53 5.90
C MET A 33 -0.25 0.22 6.53
N ASN A 34 -1.02 -0.21 7.50
CA ASN A 34 -0.94 -1.53 8.06
C ASN A 34 -1.94 -2.46 7.38
N VAL A 35 -1.51 -3.66 7.01
CA VAL A 35 -2.37 -4.72 6.48
C VAL A 35 -2.34 -5.91 7.43
N GLN A 36 -3.51 -6.34 7.87
CA GLN A 36 -3.67 -7.49 8.77
C GLN A 36 -4.58 -8.56 8.15
N ASN A 37 -4.15 -9.82 8.19
CA ASN A 37 -5.02 -10.95 7.88
C ASN A 37 -5.92 -11.27 9.07
N ILE A 38 -7.21 -10.96 8.94
CA ILE A 38 -8.25 -11.20 9.96
C ILE A 38 -9.12 -12.42 9.65
N GLY A 39 -8.75 -13.21 8.63
CA GLY A 39 -9.44 -14.45 8.26
C GLY A 39 -8.87 -15.69 8.93
N ASP A 40 -9.40 -16.85 8.52
CA ASP A 40 -9.06 -18.16 9.10
C ASP A 40 -8.05 -18.96 8.25
N GLY A 41 -7.59 -18.41 7.12
CA GLY A 41 -6.61 -19.04 6.23
C GLY A 41 -5.56 -18.04 5.70
N PRO A 42 -4.54 -18.53 4.98
CA PRO A 42 -3.54 -17.66 4.37
C PRO A 42 -4.17 -16.74 3.30
N ASN A 43 -3.85 -15.45 3.37
CA ASN A 43 -4.29 -14.45 2.40
C ASN A 43 -3.12 -13.54 2.00
N ALA A 44 -3.13 -13.04 0.77
CA ALA A 44 -2.16 -12.07 0.29
C ALA A 44 -2.89 -10.77 -0.07
N TYR A 45 -2.16 -9.66 -0.06
CA TYR A 45 -2.62 -8.39 -0.62
C TYR A 45 -1.77 -8.03 -1.83
N SER A 46 -2.23 -7.08 -2.62
CA SER A 46 -1.44 -6.49 -3.69
C SER A 46 -1.46 -4.98 -3.52
N ALA A 47 -0.28 -4.40 -3.33
CA ALA A 47 -0.15 -2.95 -3.28
C ALA A 47 -0.47 -2.27 -4.62
N ASP A 48 -0.31 -2.99 -5.74
CA ASP A 48 -0.64 -2.51 -7.10
C ASP A 48 -2.15 -2.32 -7.32
N GLU A 49 -2.99 -2.92 -6.48
CA GLU A 49 -4.46 -2.78 -6.56
C GLU A 49 -4.97 -1.53 -5.83
N GLN A 50 -4.10 -0.80 -5.13
CA GLN A 50 -4.47 0.42 -4.42
C GLN A 50 -4.63 1.59 -5.38
N LYS A 51 -5.60 2.47 -5.10
CA LYS A 51 -5.85 3.68 -5.92
C LYS A 51 -5.99 4.91 -5.04
N LEU A 52 -5.38 6.01 -5.46
CA LEU A 52 -5.58 7.31 -4.83
C LEU A 52 -6.55 8.15 -5.67
N LEU A 53 -7.63 8.63 -5.03
CA LEU A 53 -8.57 9.57 -5.61
C LEU A 53 -8.32 10.97 -5.05
N ASP A 54 -8.17 11.97 -5.93
CA ASP A 54 -8.07 13.36 -5.49
C ASP A 54 -9.43 14.06 -5.41
N SER A 55 -9.43 15.30 -4.91
CA SER A 55 -10.66 16.10 -4.72
C SER A 55 -11.37 16.48 -6.03
N ALA A 56 -10.70 16.33 -7.18
CA ALA A 56 -11.29 16.50 -8.51
C ALA A 56 -11.81 15.17 -9.10
N GLY A 57 -11.69 14.07 -8.36
CA GLY A 57 -12.12 12.74 -8.78
C GLY A 57 -11.15 12.03 -9.73
N ARG A 58 -9.89 12.48 -9.82
CA ARG A 58 -8.88 11.81 -10.67
C ARG A 58 -8.26 10.64 -9.91
N GLU A 59 -8.13 9.51 -10.58
CA GLU A 59 -7.43 8.33 -10.08
C GLU A 59 -5.93 8.42 -10.37
N HIS A 60 -5.12 8.08 -9.37
CA HIS A 60 -3.67 7.93 -9.48
C HIS A 60 -3.28 6.52 -9.08
N LEU A 61 -2.54 5.83 -9.95
CA LEU A 61 -2.05 4.48 -9.72
C LEU A 61 -0.75 4.50 -8.91
N PRO A 62 -0.43 3.42 -8.16
CA PRO A 62 0.84 3.26 -7.47
C PRO A 62 2.00 3.31 -8.48
N HIS A 63 3.13 3.87 -8.06
CA HIS A 63 4.33 3.82 -8.88
C HIS A 63 5.01 2.45 -8.71
N PRO A 64 5.14 1.62 -9.75
CA PRO A 64 5.55 0.21 -9.61
C PRO A 64 6.87 0.02 -8.86
N SER A 65 7.86 0.87 -9.16
CA SER A 65 9.18 0.80 -8.53
C SER A 65 9.27 1.41 -7.13
N ALA A 66 8.23 2.10 -6.65
CA ALA A 66 8.20 2.61 -5.28
C ALA A 66 7.55 1.60 -4.32
N SER A 67 6.62 0.77 -4.82
CA SER A 67 5.90 -0.22 -4.02
C SER A 67 6.75 -1.47 -3.75
N THR A 68 7.31 -2.09 -4.79
CA THR A 68 8.04 -3.37 -4.67
C THR A 68 9.35 -3.26 -3.87
N VAL A 69 9.93 -2.07 -3.78
CA VAL A 69 11.23 -1.85 -3.12
C VAL A 69 11.09 -1.74 -1.61
N LEU A 70 9.96 -1.25 -1.12
CA LEU A 70 9.75 -1.06 0.31
C LEU A 70 9.35 -2.37 1.00
N HIS A 71 8.65 -3.28 0.30
CA HIS A 71 8.11 -4.51 0.89
C HIS A 71 8.14 -5.70 -0.09
N PRO A 72 9.29 -6.38 -0.28
CA PRO A 72 9.38 -7.58 -1.13
C PRO A 72 8.47 -8.73 -0.66
N GLU A 73 8.05 -8.72 0.60
CA GLU A 73 7.08 -9.63 1.20
C GLU A 73 5.63 -9.43 0.75
N ASP A 74 5.29 -8.32 0.07
CA ASP A 74 3.93 -7.97 -0.36
C ASP A 74 3.22 -9.08 -1.14
N THR A 75 3.97 -9.94 -1.82
CA THR A 75 3.43 -11.03 -2.65
C THR A 75 3.29 -12.36 -1.92
N THR A 76 3.72 -12.44 -0.65
CA THR A 76 3.68 -13.67 0.14
C THR A 76 2.38 -13.79 0.94
N ALA A 77 1.86 -15.01 1.02
CA ALA A 77 0.65 -15.27 1.78
C ALA A 77 0.90 -15.05 3.28
N MET A 78 0.14 -14.13 3.87
CA MET A 78 0.11 -13.85 5.30
C MET A 78 -0.77 -14.88 6.00
N ASN A 79 -0.25 -15.51 7.05
CA ASN A 79 -1.06 -16.40 7.90
C ASN A 79 -2.11 -15.61 8.72
N PRO A 80 -3.17 -16.25 9.23
CA PRO A 80 -4.13 -15.62 10.13
C PRO A 80 -3.47 -14.88 11.29
N GLY A 81 -3.90 -13.64 11.54
CA GLY A 81 -3.39 -12.76 12.59
C GLY A 81 -2.06 -12.08 12.27
N PHE A 82 -1.43 -12.39 11.14
CA PHE A 82 -0.20 -11.73 10.72
C PHE A 82 -0.50 -10.31 10.23
N GLU A 83 0.48 -9.43 10.43
CA GLU A 83 0.37 -7.99 10.22
C GLU A 83 1.66 -7.45 9.60
N VAL A 84 1.53 -6.57 8.62
CA VAL A 84 2.63 -5.94 7.89
C VAL A 84 2.34 -4.45 7.70
N THR A 85 3.39 -3.65 7.56
CA THR A 85 3.32 -2.19 7.34
C THR A 85 4.23 -1.82 6.21
#